data_AF-A0A7X9EG84-F1
#
_entry.id   AF-A0A7X9EG84-F1
#
_cell.length_a   1.000
_cell.length_b   1.000
_cell.length_c   1.000
_cell.angle_alpha   90.00
_cell.angle_beta   90.00
_cell.angle_gamma   90.00
#
_symmetry.space_group_name_H-M   'P 1'
#
loop_
_entity.id
_entity.type
_entity.pdbx_description
1 polymer ?
#
loop_
_entity_poly.entity_id
_entity_poly.type
_entity_poly.pdbx_seq_one_letter_code
_entity_poly.pdbx_strand_id
1 'polypeptide(L)'
;MPPFSGGDKEAELIGKYLKSELKEERAESGEEIFKSRCSSCHNYGSDYRDLKRSLSGMKENKIGEIVNNMDTLTESMPKWSGSEEEKQKLSKFLSGSENKGVEK
;
A
#
# COMPACT_ATOMS: atom_id res chain seq x y z
N MET A 1 -24.32 -5.43 -4.24
CA MET A 1 -24.30 -6.80 -4.82
C MET A 1 -25.71 -7.36 -4.75
N PRO A 2 -26.17 -8.14 -5.74
CA PRO A 2 -27.43 -8.88 -5.62
C PRO A 2 -27.36 -9.87 -4.46
N PRO A 3 -28.52 -10.39 -3.98
CA PRO A 3 -28.55 -11.42 -2.95
C PRO A 3 -27.75 -12.65 -3.37
N PHE A 4 -27.08 -13.29 -2.41
CA PHE A 4 -26.40 -14.56 -2.65
C PHE A 4 -27.44 -15.61 -3.07
N SER A 5 -27.21 -16.30 -4.17
CA SER A 5 -28.16 -17.26 -4.76
C SER A 5 -28.15 -18.63 -4.09
N GLY A 6 -27.20 -18.91 -3.21
CA GLY A 6 -27.11 -20.15 -2.44
C GLY A 6 -27.84 -20.06 -1.09
N GLY A 7 -28.01 -21.21 -0.44
CA GLY A 7 -28.66 -21.28 0.88
C GLY A 7 -27.75 -20.84 2.02
N ASP A 8 -28.32 -20.59 3.21
CA ASP A 8 -27.59 -20.14 4.41
C ASP A 8 -26.40 -21.04 4.76
N LYS A 9 -26.57 -22.35 4.59
CA LYS A 9 -25.52 -23.35 4.85
C LYS A 9 -24.36 -23.25 3.86
N GLU A 10 -24.63 -22.95 2.59
CA GLU A 10 -23.60 -22.76 1.57
C GLU A 10 -22.85 -21.45 1.81
N ALA A 11 -23.57 -20.38 2.17
CA ALA A 11 -22.96 -19.10 2.54
C ALA A 11 -22.01 -19.26 3.75
N GLU A 12 -22.41 -20.03 4.76
CA GLU A 12 -21.57 -20.31 5.93
C GLU A 12 -20.30 -21.10 5.57
N LEU A 13 -20.42 -22.15 4.74
CA LEU A 13 -19.29 -22.98 4.32
C LEU A 13 -18.30 -22.18 3.47
N ILE A 14 -18.78 -21.35 2.55
CA ILE A 14 -17.94 -20.46 1.74
C ILE A 14 -17.25 -19.44 2.64
N GLY A 15 -17.97 -18.84 3.61
CA GLY A 15 -17.39 -17.90 4.56
C GLY A 15 -16.24 -18.50 5.37
N LYS A 16 -16.39 -19.74 5.84
CA LYS A 16 -15.33 -20.48 6.54
C LYS A 16 -14.14 -20.79 5.62
N TYR A 17 -14.40 -21.23 4.39
CA TYR A 17 -13.35 -21.54 3.41
C TYR A 17 -12.55 -20.28 3.04
N LEU A 18 -13.22 -19.18 2.72
CA LEU A 18 -12.57 -17.90 2.44
C LEU A 18 -11.72 -17.48 3.64
N LYS A 19 -12.24 -17.57 4.86
CA LYS A 19 -11.48 -17.23 6.07
C LYS A 19 -10.25 -18.12 6.26
N SER A 20 -10.30 -19.41 5.90
CA SER A 20 -9.12 -20.30 5.95
C SER A 20 -8.11 -20.05 4.83
N GLU A 21 -8.54 -19.51 3.68
CA GLU A 21 -7.68 -19.15 2.55
C GLU A 21 -7.10 -17.74 2.67
N LEU A 22 -7.70 -16.88 3.50
CA LEU A 22 -7.12 -15.61 3.89
C LEU A 22 -5.82 -15.90 4.64
N LYS A 23 -4.70 -15.72 3.95
CA LYS A 23 -3.36 -15.68 4.56
C LYS A 23 -3.37 -14.63 5.65
N GLU A 24 -3.28 -15.06 6.90
CA GLU A 24 -2.93 -14.15 7.99
C GLU A 24 -1.58 -13.50 7.69
N GLU A 25 -1.56 -12.17 7.86
CA GLU A 25 -0.44 -11.24 7.85
C GLU A 25 0.85 -11.78 7.23
N ARG A 26 0.86 -11.92 5.90
CA ARG A 26 2.15 -11.77 5.21
C ARG A 26 2.60 -10.35 5.51
N ALA A 27 3.78 -10.21 6.12
CA ALA A 27 4.45 -8.92 6.24
C ALA A 27 4.63 -8.35 4.82
N GLU A 28 3.66 -7.55 4.36
CA GLU A 28 3.71 -6.93 3.04
C GLU A 28 4.95 -6.04 2.98
N SER A 29 5.75 -6.23 1.93
CA SER A 29 6.88 -5.34 1.64
C SER A 29 6.39 -3.93 1.31
N GLY A 30 7.26 -2.92 1.43
CA GLY A 30 6.91 -1.55 1.05
C GLY A 30 6.50 -1.42 -0.42
N GLU A 31 7.09 -2.24 -1.30
CA GLU A 31 6.71 -2.32 -2.71
C GLU A 31 5.28 -2.89 -2.91
N GLU A 32 4.91 -3.93 -2.18
CA GLU A 32 3.56 -4.51 -2.23
C GLU A 32 2.51 -3.51 -1.73
N ILE A 33 2.81 -2.78 -0.65
CA ILE A 33 1.95 -1.72 -0.11
C ILE A 33 1.79 -0.59 -1.14
N PHE A 34 2.86 -0.21 -1.84
CA PHE A 34 2.79 0.76 -2.92
C PHE A 34 1.88 0.27 -4.06
N LYS A 35 2.03 -0.99 -4.49
CA LYS A 35 1.20 -1.58 -5.54
C LYS A 35 -0.28 -1.69 -5.15
N SER A 36 -0.59 -1.99 -3.89
CA SER A 36 -1.98 -2.16 -3.46
C SER A 36 -2.68 -0.82 -3.20
N ARG A 37 -1.95 0.21 -2.73
CA ARG A 37 -2.57 1.46 -2.24
C ARG A 37 -2.25 2.71 -3.07
N CYS A 38 -1.14 2.74 -3.79
CA CYS A 38 -0.66 3.94 -4.47
C CYS A 38 -0.64 3.82 -5.99
N SER A 39 -0.41 2.62 -6.53
CA SER A 39 -0.12 2.44 -7.95
C SER A 39 -1.32 2.61 -8.89
N SER A 40 -2.53 2.78 -8.35
CA SER A 40 -3.72 3.11 -9.13
C SER A 40 -3.63 4.50 -9.77
N CYS A 41 -2.92 5.43 -9.12
CA CYS A 41 -2.75 6.81 -9.57
C CYS A 41 -1.28 7.20 -9.76
N HIS A 42 -0.37 6.58 -9.02
CA HIS A 42 1.05 6.93 -9.02
C HIS A 42 1.89 5.85 -9.67
N ASN A 43 3.03 6.25 -10.22
CA ASN A 43 4.06 5.32 -10.64
C ASN A 43 5.30 5.47 -9.76
N TYR A 44 6.17 4.47 -9.80
CA TYR A 44 7.46 4.49 -9.12
C TYR A 44 8.57 4.12 -10.10
N GLY A 45 9.23 5.14 -10.66
CA GLY A 45 10.28 4.98 -11.68
C GLY A 45 9.79 5.07 -13.14
N SER A 46 8.69 5.79 -13.41
CA SER A 46 8.23 6.09 -14.79
C SER A 46 7.77 7.54 -14.89
N ASP A 47 7.77 8.16 -16.07
CA ASP A 47 7.62 9.62 -16.23
C ASP A 47 6.31 10.25 -15.74
N TYR A 48 5.17 9.53 -15.78
CA TYR A 48 3.87 10.06 -15.38
C TYR A 48 3.56 9.81 -13.91
N ARG A 49 3.24 10.86 -13.14
CA ARG A 49 2.91 10.81 -11.70
C ARG A 49 3.93 10.01 -10.87
N ASP A 50 5.21 10.20 -11.18
CA ASP A 50 6.32 9.51 -10.51
C ASP A 50 6.53 9.98 -9.07
N LEU A 51 6.38 9.07 -8.11
CA LEU A 51 6.75 9.34 -6.73
C LEU A 51 8.25 9.19 -6.49
N LYS A 52 8.99 8.39 -7.28
CA LYS A 52 10.44 8.24 -7.10
C LYS A 52 11.17 9.56 -7.33
N ARG A 53 10.86 10.25 -8.44
CA ARG A 53 11.41 11.59 -8.71
C ARG A 53 10.97 12.63 -7.68
N SER A 54 9.69 12.62 -7.30
CA SER A 54 9.10 13.64 -6.40
C SER A 54 9.61 13.54 -4.97
N LEU A 55 9.95 12.33 -4.51
CA LEU A 55 10.43 12.05 -3.15
C LEU A 55 11.95 11.86 -3.08
N SER A 56 12.66 12.07 -4.19
CA SER A 56 14.11 11.87 -4.29
C SER A 56 14.86 12.71 -3.24
N GLY A 57 15.71 12.06 -2.45
CA GLY A 57 16.49 12.70 -1.39
C GLY A 57 15.73 12.95 -0.09
N MET A 58 14.42 12.65 -0.02
CA MET A 58 13.67 12.73 1.24
C MET A 58 13.98 11.55 2.15
N LYS A 59 14.06 11.83 3.45
CA LYS A 59 14.24 10.81 4.48
C LYS A 59 12.92 10.09 4.79
N GLU A 60 13.02 8.84 5.20
CA GLU A 60 11.88 7.98 5.56
C GLU A 60 10.90 8.66 6.53
N ASN A 61 11.40 9.31 7.59
CA ASN A 61 10.54 9.99 8.56
C ASN A 61 9.72 11.12 7.92
N LYS A 62 10.31 11.87 6.98
CA LYS A 62 9.60 12.95 6.29
C LYS A 62 8.55 12.40 5.33
N ILE A 63 8.84 11.28 4.66
CA ILE A 63 7.87 10.59 3.82
C ILE A 63 6.71 10.06 4.67
N GLY A 64 6.97 9.52 5.86
CA GLY A 64 5.93 9.10 6.80
C GLY A 64 5.01 10.24 7.24
N GLU A 65 5.56 11.44 7.48
CA GLU A 65 4.75 12.65 7.74
C GLU A 65 3.87 13.04 6.55
N ILE A 66 4.40 12.96 5.32
CA ILE A 66 3.64 13.22 4.10
C ILE A 66 2.51 12.20 3.97
N VAL A 67 2.79 10.91 4.19
CA VAL A 67 1.80 9.84 4.13
C VAL A 67 0.66 10.09 5.11
N ASN A 68 0.96 10.53 6.34
CA ASN A 68 -0.05 10.86 7.33
C ASN A 68 -1.02 11.98 6.92
N ASN A 69 -0.57 12.92 6.08
CA ASN A 69 -1.31 14.13 5.72
C ASN A 69 -1.58 14.19 4.21
N MET A 70 -1.54 13.07 3.51
CA MET A 70 -1.57 13.05 2.04
C MET A 70 -2.92 13.54 1.47
N ASP A 71 -4.00 13.40 2.22
CA ASP A 71 -5.34 13.92 1.90
C ASP A 71 -5.40 15.45 1.85
N THR A 72 -4.42 16.12 2.45
CA THR A 72 -4.30 17.57 2.39
C THR A 72 -3.55 18.08 1.16
N LEU A 73 -2.89 17.20 0.40
CA LEU A 73 -2.08 17.58 -0.76
C LEU A 73 -2.95 17.93 -1.97
N THR A 74 -4.00 17.15 -2.21
CA THR A 74 -4.99 17.40 -3.27
C THR A 74 -6.33 16.80 -2.87
N GLU A 75 -7.44 17.36 -3.35
CA GLU A 75 -8.79 16.86 -3.06
C GLU A 75 -9.03 15.39 -3.46
N SER A 76 -8.30 14.90 -4.47
CA SER A 76 -8.44 13.53 -4.97
C SER A 76 -7.51 12.53 -4.31
N MET A 77 -6.56 12.97 -3.47
CA MET A 77 -5.63 12.06 -2.80
C MET A 77 -6.32 11.45 -1.57
N PRO A 78 -6.38 10.11 -1.44
CA PRO A 78 -7.10 9.47 -0.35
C PRO A 78 -6.34 9.64 0.97
N LYS A 79 -7.06 9.62 2.10
CA LYS A 79 -6.44 9.55 3.43
C LYS A 79 -5.74 8.21 3.65
N TRP A 80 -4.62 8.22 4.36
CA TRP A 80 -3.97 6.98 4.81
C TRP A 80 -4.88 6.16 5.73
N SER A 81 -5.02 4.87 5.41
CA SER A 81 -5.87 3.92 6.14
C SER A 81 -5.13 2.65 6.60
N GLY A 82 -3.81 2.57 6.37
CA GLY A 82 -2.98 1.46 6.82
C GLY A 82 -2.48 1.64 8.26
N SER A 83 -1.88 0.59 8.78
CA SER A 83 -1.17 0.59 10.07
C SER A 83 0.09 1.47 10.06
N GLU A 84 0.63 1.74 11.25
CA GLU A 84 1.92 2.43 11.39
C GLU A 84 3.06 1.60 10.79
N GLU A 85 3.00 0.28 10.92
CA GLU A 85 4.00 -0.63 10.37
C GLU A 85 4.01 -0.62 8.84
N GLU A 86 2.83 -0.69 8.21
CA GLU A 86 2.70 -0.55 6.74
C GLU A 86 3.27 0.79 6.26
N LYS A 87 2.98 1.87 7.00
CA LYS A 87 3.49 3.20 6.66
C LYS A 87 5.00 3.26 6.73
N GLN A 88 5.63 2.67 7.75
CA GLN A 88 7.09 2.64 7.86
C GLN A 88 7.72 1.88 6.69
N LYS A 89 7.19 0.69 6.38
CA LYS A 89 7.66 -0.11 5.22
C LYS A 89 7.50 0.65 3.91
N LEU A 90 6.34 1.27 3.68
CA LEU A 90 6.09 2.12 2.51
C LEU A 90 7.05 3.31 2.45
N SER A 91 7.25 4.00 3.57
CA SER A 91 8.14 5.17 3.63
C SER A 91 9.59 4.80 3.34
N LYS A 92 10.04 3.65 3.84
CA LYS A 92 11.35 3.10 3.59
C LYS A 92 11.53 2.76 2.10
N PHE A 93 10.57 2.08 1.50
CA PHE A 93 10.55 1.80 0.06
C PHE A 93 10.63 3.09 -0.77
N LEU A 94 9.73 4.04 -0.50
CA LEU A 94 9.63 5.31 -1.22
C LEU A 94 10.90 6.17 -1.12
N SER A 95 11.59 6.13 0.03
CA SER A 95 12.87 6.83 0.21
C SER A 95 14.01 6.23 -0.62
N GLY A 96 13.82 5.06 -1.22
CA GLY A 96 14.87 4.29 -1.90
C GLY A 96 15.88 3.63 -0.95
N SER A 97 15.65 3.70 0.36
CA SER A 97 16.55 3.12 1.37
C SER A 97 16.55 1.58 1.36
N GLU A 98 15.57 0.93 0.73
CA GLU A 98 15.59 -0.52 0.48
C GLU A 98 16.55 -0.94 -0.65
N ASN A 99 16.93 -0.01 -1.55
CA ASN A 99 17.80 -0.28 -2.71
C ASN A 99 19.27 0.17 -2.51
N LYS A 100 19.71 0.55 -1.30
CA LYS A 100 21.12 0.86 -1.01
C LYS A 100 21.99 -0.38 -0.81
N GLY A 101 21.85 -1.35 -1.73
CA GLY A 101 22.77 -2.46 -1.91
C GLY A 101 23.15 -2.53 -3.39
N VAL A 102 24.43 -2.37 -3.68
CA VAL A 102 25.08 -2.39 -5.01
C VAL A 102 25.21 -1.03 -5.70
N GLU A 103 26.24 -0.28 -5.28
CA GLU A 103 27.17 0.34 -6.24
C GLU A 103 28.55 -0.27 -5.97
N LYS A 104 29.15 -0.86 -7.01
CA LYS A 104 30.53 -1.35 -7.05
C LYS A 104 31.42 -0.26 -7.62
#